data_AF-A0A380XTF3-F1
#
_entry.id   AF-A0A380XTF3-F1
#
_cell.length_a   1.000
_cell.length_b   1.000
_cell.length_c   1.000
_cell.angle_alpha   90.00
_cell.angle_beta   90.00
_cell.angle_gamma   90.00
#
_symmetry.space_group_name_H-M   'P 1'
#
loop_
_entity.id
_entity.type
_entity.pdbx_description
1 polymer ?
#
loop_
_entity_poly.entity_id
_entity_poly.type
_entity_poly.pdbx_seq_one_letter_code
_entity_poly.pdbx_strand_id
1 'polypeptide(L)'
;MSVIADSAQFSAAVSEVSEIEYVGTALTFQMCFGFLITIFSINLIPIIQRLVGWEWVFASLAIGPILGMVSMVRYKRHEFYNAKATNTALKKL
;
A
#
# COMPACT_ATOMS: atom_id res chain seq x y z
N MET A 1 23.39 -11.04 7.31
CA MET A 1 22.00 -10.78 7.73
C MET A 1 21.49 -9.61 6.89
N SER A 2 20.98 -9.88 5.68
CA SER A 2 20.39 -8.82 4.84
C SER A 2 18.95 -8.64 5.30
N VAL A 3 18.73 -7.69 6.22
CA VAL A 3 17.39 -7.17 6.43
C VAL A 3 17.15 -6.26 5.24
N ILE A 4 16.54 -6.82 4.19
CA ILE A 4 16.12 -6.05 3.03
C ILE A 4 15.15 -5.00 3.55
N ALA A 5 15.49 -3.72 3.36
CA ALA A 5 14.62 -2.64 3.78
C ALA A 5 13.34 -2.71 2.94
N ASP A 6 12.25 -3.20 3.53
CA ASP A 6 10.92 -3.23 2.93
C ASP A 6 10.51 -1.81 2.49
N SER A 7 10.90 -0.80 3.29
CA SER A 7 10.78 0.62 2.94
C SER A 7 11.53 1.03 1.67
N ALA A 8 12.69 0.45 1.38
CA ALA A 8 13.42 0.71 0.14
C ALA A 8 12.74 0.06 -1.08
N GLN A 9 12.14 -1.12 -0.91
CA GLN A 9 11.39 -1.79 -1.97
C GLN A 9 10.12 -1.00 -2.34
N PHE A 10 9.38 -0.49 -1.36
CA PHE A 10 8.20 0.32 -1.62
C PHE A 10 8.53 1.67 -2.26
N SER A 11 9.53 2.39 -1.77
CA SER A 11 9.94 3.67 -2.35
C SER A 11 10.49 3.52 -3.77
N ALA A 12 11.21 2.43 -4.05
CA ALA A 12 11.66 2.11 -5.41
C ALA A 12 10.47 1.87 -6.35
N ALA A 13 9.50 1.05 -5.94
CA ALA A 13 8.29 0.80 -6.72
C ALA A 13 7.47 2.08 -6.99
N VAL A 14 7.35 2.97 -5.99
CA VAL A 14 6.68 4.26 -6.17
C VAL A 14 7.46 5.15 -7.14
N SER A 15 8.79 5.17 -7.07
CA SER A 15 9.61 5.96 -7.99
C SER A 15 9.58 5.46 -9.44
N GLU A 16 9.44 4.14 -9.67
CA GLU A 16 9.33 3.56 -11.02
C GLU A 16 7.97 3.82 -11.68
N VAL A 17 6.90 3.89 -10.88
CA VAL A 17 5.52 4.14 -11.38
C VAL A 17 5.22 5.64 -11.55
N SER A 18 5.95 6.52 -10.85
CA SER A 18 5.73 7.97 -10.87
C SER A 18 6.45 8.62 -12.05
N GLU A 19 5.82 9.60 -12.69
CA GLU A 19 6.53 10.51 -13.61
C GLU A 19 7.70 11.19 -12.88
N ILE A 20 8.85 11.29 -13.56
CA ILE A 20 10.14 11.76 -13.00
C ILE A 20 10.00 13.12 -12.29
N GLU A 21 9.09 13.98 -12.75
CA GLU A 21 8.82 15.30 -12.20
C GLU A 21 8.08 15.27 -10.85
N TYR A 22 7.38 14.17 -10.54
CA TYR A 22 6.53 14.03 -9.34
C TYR A 22 7.00 12.95 -8.34
N VAL A 23 8.14 12.30 -8.58
CA VAL A 23 8.71 11.27 -7.69
C VAL A 23 8.87 11.77 -6.26
N GLY A 24 9.37 13.01 -6.07
CA GLY A 24 9.54 13.60 -4.74
C GLY A 24 8.22 13.79 -3.98
N THR A 25 7.18 14.21 -4.70
CA THR A 25 5.82 14.38 -4.13
C THR A 25 5.22 13.02 -3.77
N ALA A 26 5.37 12.02 -4.63
CA ALA A 26 4.86 10.67 -4.39
C ALA A 26 5.52 10.01 -3.16
N LEU A 27 6.84 10.14 -3.02
CA LEU A 27 7.59 9.65 -1.85
C LEU A 27 7.19 10.38 -0.55
N THR A 28 6.98 11.70 -0.63
CA THR A 28 6.52 12.48 0.53
C THR A 28 5.11 12.05 0.95
N PHE A 29 4.21 11.83 -0.01
CA PHE A 29 2.88 11.28 0.26
C PHE A 29 2.95 9.91 0.92
N GLN A 30 3.79 9.00 0.41
CA GLN A 30 4.00 7.68 1.01
C GLN A 30 4.42 7.79 2.48
N MET A 31 5.37 8.68 2.80
CA MET A 31 5.80 8.93 4.18
C MET A 31 4.68 9.54 5.03
N CYS A 32 3.99 10.57 4.55
CA CYS A 32 2.89 11.21 5.26
C CYS A 32 1.78 10.21 5.59
N PHE A 33 1.40 9.34 4.66
CA PHE A 33 0.42 8.29 4.90
C PHE A 33 0.93 7.24 5.89
N GLY A 34 2.19 6.79 5.77
CA GLY A 34 2.77 5.86 6.74
C GLY A 34 2.76 6.40 8.17
N PHE A 35 3.10 7.68 8.32
CA PHE A 35 3.11 8.35 9.62
C PHE A 35 1.69 8.57 10.15
N LEU A 36 0.75 8.97 9.30
CA LEU A 36 -0.66 9.11 9.66
C LEU A 36 -1.25 7.80 10.17
N ILE A 37 -0.98 6.69 9.47
CA ILE A 37 -1.40 5.34 9.88
C ILE A 37 -0.79 4.98 11.23
N THR A 38 0.47 5.31 11.45
CA THR A 38 1.17 5.05 12.72
C THR A 38 0.51 5.80 13.88
N ILE A 39 0.30 7.11 13.71
CA ILE A 39 -0.38 7.96 14.71
C ILE A 39 -1.79 7.43 14.98
N PHE A 40 -2.54 7.10 13.92
CA PHE A 40 -3.87 6.55 14.05
C PHE A 40 -3.86 5.23 14.81
N SER A 41 -2.93 4.31 14.51
CA SER A 41 -2.79 3.03 15.21
C SER A 41 -2.53 3.21 16.71
N ILE A 42 -1.60 4.10 17.07
CA ILE A 42 -1.28 4.38 18.48
C ILE A 42 -2.49 4.92 19.24
N ASN A 43 -3.32 5.75 18.59
CA ASN A 43 -4.55 6.27 19.20
C ASN A 43 -5.69 5.23 19.25
N LEU A 44 -5.74 4.31 18.29
CA LEU A 44 -6.80 3.30 18.18
C LEU A 44 -6.58 2.11 19.12
N ILE A 45 -5.32 1.70 19.33
CA ILE A 45 -4.92 0.60 20.23
C ILE A 45 -5.54 0.73 21.64
N PRO A 46 -5.43 1.86 22.37
CA PRO A 46 -5.98 1.97 23.72
C PRO A 46 -7.52 1.91 23.75
N ILE A 47 -8.19 2.37 22.69
CA ILE A 47 -9.66 2.28 22.58
C ILE A 47 -10.09 0.82 22.40
N ILE A 48 -9.43 0.09 21.51
CA ILE A 48 -9.72 -1.33 21.24
C ILE A 48 -9.33 -2.20 22.44
N GLN A 49 -8.21 -1.90 23.09
CA GLN A 49 -7.73 -2.59 24.29
C GLN A 49 -8.74 -2.54 25.43
N ARG A 50 -9.51 -1.45 25.53
CA ARG A 50 -10.56 -1.30 26.54
C ARG A 50 -11.80 -2.16 26.28
N LEU A 51 -12.04 -2.54 25.02
CA LEU A 51 -13.22 -3.31 24.60
C LEU A 51 -12.95 -4.82 24.52
N VAL A 52 -11.75 -5.22 24.09
CA VAL A 52 -11.46 -6.62 23.70
C VAL A 52 -10.27 -7.22 24.46
N GLY A 53 -9.55 -6.43 25.26
CA GLY A 53 -8.34 -6.86 25.97
C GLY A 53 -7.12 -7.03 25.05
N TRP A 54 -5.95 -7.23 25.65
CA TRP A 54 -4.66 -7.28 24.93
C TRP A 54 -4.53 -8.42 23.92
N GLU A 55 -5.28 -9.52 24.09
CA GLU A 55 -5.19 -10.72 23.24
C GLU A 55 -5.66 -10.46 21.80
N TRP A 56 -6.65 -9.59 21.58
CA TRP A 56 -7.24 -9.35 20.26
C TRP A 56 -6.85 -8.01 19.62
N VAL A 57 -6.20 -7.11 20.38
CA VAL A 57 -5.73 -5.81 19.87
C VAL A 57 -4.78 -5.99 18.68
N PHE A 58 -3.85 -6.93 18.75
CA PHE A 58 -2.91 -7.18 17.66
C PHE A 58 -3.57 -7.77 16.40
N ALA A 59 -4.67 -8.51 16.55
CA ALA A 59 -5.43 -8.99 15.40
C ALA A 59 -6.08 -7.84 14.61
N SER A 60 -6.43 -6.73 15.28
CA SER A 60 -6.97 -5.55 14.62
C SER A 60 -5.96 -4.85 13.69
N LEU A 61 -4.66 -4.92 14.01
CA LEU A 61 -3.59 -4.40 13.14
C LEU A 61 -3.48 -5.16 11.81
N ALA A 62 -3.89 -6.43 11.76
CA ALA A 62 -3.83 -7.24 10.53
C ALA A 62 -4.83 -6.78 9.45
N ILE A 63 -5.84 -5.99 9.82
CA ILE A 63 -6.82 -5.43 8.86
C ILE A 63 -6.14 -4.49 7.86
N GLY A 64 -5.15 -3.70 8.29
CA GLY A 64 -4.41 -2.79 7.42
C GLY A 64 -3.68 -3.50 6.26
N PRO A 65 -2.81 -4.50 6.56
CA PRO A 65 -2.18 -5.34 5.55
C PRO A 65 -3.16 -6.05 4.61
N ILE A 66 -4.28 -6.56 5.14
CA ILE A 66 -5.30 -7.22 4.32
C ILE A 66 -5.90 -6.24 3.30
N LEU A 67 -6.26 -5.03 3.73
CA LEU A 67 -6.76 -3.99 2.84
C LEU A 67 -5.71 -3.55 1.80
N GLY A 68 -4.44 -3.42 2.22
CA GLY A 68 -3.33 -3.12 1.31
C GLY A 68 -3.14 -4.21 0.25
N MET A 69 -3.18 -5.48 0.66
CA MET A 69 -3.08 -6.63 -0.23
C MET A 69 -4.24 -6.68 -1.23
N VAL A 70 -5.47 -6.42 -0.77
CA VAL A 70 -6.65 -6.32 -1.65
C VAL A 70 -6.50 -5.18 -2.66
N SER A 71 -5.97 -4.03 -2.24
CA SER A 71 -5.71 -2.88 -3.13
C SER A 71 -4.69 -3.21 -4.22
N MET A 72 -3.58 -3.85 -3.86
CA MET A 72 -2.56 -4.32 -4.82
C MET A 72 -3.12 -5.33 -5.82
N VAL A 73 -3.93 -6.29 -5.37
CA VAL A 73 -4.60 -7.26 -6.24
C VAL A 73 -5.60 -6.57 -7.17
N ARG A 74 -6.30 -5.54 -6.68
CA ARG A 74 -7.26 -4.77 -7.48
C ARG A 74 -6.57 -3.90 -8.53
N TYR A 75 -5.43 -3.30 -8.21
CA TYR A 75 -4.62 -2.54 -9.16
C TYR A 75 -4.08 -3.41 -10.29
N LYS A 76 -3.56 -4.60 -9.96
CA LYS A 76 -3.16 -5.61 -10.95
C LYS A 76 -4.30 -5.89 -11.94
N ARG A 77 -5.54 -5.97 -11.48
CA ARG A 77 -6.69 -6.25 -12.34
C ARG A 77 -6.99 -5.13 -13.36
N HIS A 78 -6.67 -3.87 -13.05
CA HIS A 78 -6.83 -2.74 -13.97
C HIS A 78 -5.74 -2.70 -15.04
N GLU A 79 -4.48 -3.00 -14.71
CA GLU A 79 -3.41 -3.12 -15.71
C GLU A 79 -3.68 -4.26 -16.70
N PHE A 80 -4.12 -5.43 -16.22
CA PHE A 80 -4.44 -6.55 -17.10
C PHE A 80 -5.65 -6.27 -18.00
N TYR A 81 -6.64 -5.47 -17.55
CA TYR A 81 -7.75 -5.05 -18.42
C TYR A 81 -7.28 -4.09 -19.51
N ASN A 82 -6.45 -3.10 -19.17
CA ASN A 82 -5.93 -2.12 -20.12
C ASN A 82 -4.97 -2.77 -21.12
N ALA A 83 -4.09 -3.67 -20.67
CA ALA A 83 -3.18 -4.44 -21.53
C ALA A 83 -3.94 -5.33 -22.53
N LYS A 84 -5.07 -5.93 -22.12
CA LYS A 84 -5.91 -6.77 -23.00
C LYS A 84 -6.69 -5.93 -24.02
N ALA A 85 -7.15 -4.74 -23.63
CA ALA A 85 -7.80 -3.79 -24.53
C ALA A 85 -6.83 -3.28 -25.62
N THR A 86 -5.60 -2.91 -25.25
CA THR A 86 -4.55 -2.47 -26.19
C THR A 86 -4.14 -3.59 -27.16
N ASN A 87 -3.96 -4.82 -26.67
CA ASN A 87 -3.58 -5.95 -27.53
C ASN A 87 -4.68 -6.33 -28.52
N THR A 88 -5.95 -6.21 -28.11
CA THR A 88 -7.11 -6.45 -28.99
C THR A 88 -7.26 -5.35 -30.06
N ALA A 89 -6.93 -4.10 -29.74
CA ALA A 89 -6.92 -3.00 -30.70
C ALA A 89 -5.79 -3.14 -31.74
N LEU A 90 -4.58 -3.53 -31.31
CA LEU A 90 -3.44 -3.76 -32.21
C LEU A 90 -3.64 -4.95 -33.15
N LYS A 91 -4.39 -5.98 -32.75
CA LYS A 91 -4.73 -7.13 -33.61
C LYS A 91 -5.79 -6.84 -34.67
N LYS A 92 -6.42 -5.67 -34.61
CA LYS A 92 -7.49 -5.24 -35.53
C LYS A 92 -7.00 -4.29 -36.64
N LEU A 93 -5.73 -3.88 -36.57
CA LEU A 93 -4.98 -3.18 -37.61
C LEU A 93 -4.15 -4.19 -38.40
#